data_AF-A0A1Y3S735-F1
#
_entry.id   AF-A0A1Y3S735-F1
#
_cell.length_a   1.000
_cell.length_b   1.000
_cell.length_c   1.000
_cell.angle_alpha   90.00
_cell.angle_beta   90.00
_cell.angle_gamma   90.00
#
_symmetry.space_group_name_H-M   'P 1'
#
loop_
_entity.id
_entity.type
_entity.pdbx_description
1 polymer ?
#
loop_
_entity_poly.entity_id
_entity_poly.type
_entity_poly.pdbx_seq_one_letter_code
_entity_poly.pdbx_strand_id
1 'polypeptide(L)' 'MQLQTEYPFRELCRQLSFISYHFHWSPKNGLTLPHLERERFCREIRQINRQSNGKKKYF' A
#
# COMPACT_ATOMS: atom_id res chain seq x y z
N MET A 1 17.77 3.63 -13.82
CA MET A 1 16.35 3.97 -14.09
C MET A 1 15.63 2.68 -14.48
N GLN A 2 14.91 2.06 -13.55
CA GLN A 2 14.26 0.76 -13.79
C GLN A 2 12.83 0.94 -14.31
N LEU A 3 12.63 0.52 -15.56
CA LEU A 3 11.47 -0.20 -16.11
C LEU A 3 10.09 0.13 -15.50
N GLN A 4 9.48 1.23 -15.93
CA GLN A 4 8.06 1.56 -15.70
C GLN A 4 7.11 0.97 -16.76
N THR A 5 7.58 0.07 -17.63
CA THR A 5 6.90 -0.17 -18.92
C THR A 5 5.58 -0.93 -18.83
N GLU A 6 5.29 -1.64 -17.74
CA GLU A 6 3.97 -2.28 -17.54
C GLU A 6 3.56 -2.30 -16.07
N TYR A 7 2.97 -1.20 -15.59
CA TYR A 7 2.26 -1.22 -14.31
C TYR A 7 0.79 -1.62 -14.54
N PRO A 8 0.39 -2.85 -14.19
CA PRO A 8 -0.94 -3.34 -14.55
C PRO A 8 -2.01 -2.60 -13.75
N PHE A 9 -3.11 -2.24 -14.42
CA PHE A 9 -4.27 -1.57 -13.80
C PHE A 9 -4.78 -2.29 -12.54
N ARG A 10 -4.71 -3.62 -12.53
CA ARG A 10 -5.07 -4.45 -11.37
C ARG A 10 -4.21 -4.13 -10.14
N GLU A 11 -2.90 -3.94 -10.31
CA GLU A 11 -2.00 -3.59 -9.21
C GLU A 11 -2.22 -2.14 -8.76
N LEU A 12 -2.54 -1.22 -9.67
CA LEU A 12 -2.99 0.13 -9.32
C LEU A 12 -4.19 0.10 -8.39
N CYS A 13 -5.27 -0.55 -8.82
CA CYS A 13 -6.48 -0.66 -8.04
C CYS A 13 -6.23 -1.31 -6.68
N ARG A 14 -5.38 -2.33 -6.63
CA ARG A 14 -4.99 -3.00 -5.39
C ARG A 14 -4.29 -2.04 -4.43
N GLN A 15 -3.30 -1.30 -4.90
CA GLN A 15 -2.53 -0.35 -4.08
C GLN A 15 -3.41 0.80 -3.59
N LEU A 16 -4.25 1.37 -4.48
CA LEU A 16 -5.18 2.44 -4.11
C LEU A 16 -6.17 1.98 -3.05
N SER A 17 -6.81 0.82 -3.23
CA SER A 17 -7.76 0.29 -2.26
C SER A 17 -7.10 0.01 -0.91
N PHE A 18 -5.89 -0.55 -0.91
CA PHE A 18 -5.16 -0.87 0.33
C PHE A 18 -4.76 0.40 1.09
N ILE A 19 -4.21 1.39 0.41
CA ILE A 19 -3.83 2.69 1.01
C ILE A 19 -5.08 3.42 1.52
N SER A 20 -6.13 3.51 0.70
CA SER A 20 -7.37 4.21 1.05
C SER A 20 -8.04 3.60 2.27
N TYR A 21 -8.07 2.27 2.36
CA TYR A 21 -8.61 1.55 3.51
C TYR A 21 -7.87 1.88 4.81
N HIS A 22 -6.54 1.94 4.78
CA HIS A 22 -5.74 2.14 5.99
C HIS A 22 -5.61 3.60 6.42
N PHE A 23 -5.60 4.55 5.49
CA PHE A 23 -5.50 5.98 5.81
C PHE A 23 -6.85 6.71 5.81
N HIS A 24 -7.95 6.01 5.50
CA HIS A 24 -9.27 6.59 5.27
C HIS A 24 -9.27 7.73 4.24
N TRP A 25 -8.29 7.72 3.35
CA TRP A 25 -8.18 8.67 2.24
C TRP A 25 -9.09 8.28 1.09
N SER A 26 -9.48 9.27 0.30
CA SER A 26 -10.12 8.97 -0.97
C SER A 26 -9.11 8.29 -1.92
N PRO A 27 -9.54 7.37 -2.81
CA PRO A 27 -8.66 6.78 -3.81
C PRO A 27 -7.95 7.80 -4.71
N LYS A 28 -8.56 8.98 -4.89
CA LYS A 28 -7.96 10.09 -5.66
C LYS A 28 -6.67 10.60 -5.03
N ASN A 29 -6.56 10.58 -3.71
CA ASN A 29 -5.34 11.00 -3.01
C ASN A 29 -4.19 10.01 -3.25
N GLY A 30 -4.48 8.73 -3.45
CA GLY A 30 -3.45 7.74 -3.80
C GLY A 30 -2.94 7.88 -5.23
N LEU A 31 -3.78 8.40 -6.14
CA LEU A 31 -3.41 8.63 -7.54
C LEU A 31 -2.37 9.75 -7.71
N THR A 32 -2.29 10.70 -6.78
CA THR A 32 -1.29 11.78 -6.82
C THR A 32 0.12 11.31 -6.42
N LEU A 33 0.23 10.14 -5.81
CA LEU A 33 1.50 9.55 -5.42
C LEU A 33 2.17 8.89 -6.64
N PRO A 34 3.47 9.04 -6.87
CA PRO A 34 4.22 8.18 -7.78
C PRO A 34 4.08 6.70 -7.43
N HIS A 35 4.24 5.82 -8.43
CA HIS A 35 4.15 4.38 -8.23
C HIS A 35 5.04 3.86 -7.08
N LEU A 36 6.30 4.30 -7.03
CA LEU A 36 7.25 3.88 -5.99
C LEU A 36 6.83 4.34 -4.58
N GLU A 37 6.16 5.50 -4.48
CA GLU A 37 5.63 5.96 -3.19
C GLU A 37 4.44 5.11 -2.75
N ARG A 38 3.53 4.75 -3.66
CA ARG A 38 2.44 3.81 -3.35
C ARG A 38 2.97 2.46 -2.88
N GLU A 39 4.01 1.94 -3.53
CA GLU A 39 4.65 0.68 -3.10
C GLU A 39 5.26 0.80 -1.71
N ARG A 40 5.96 1.91 -1.43
CA ARG A 40 6.53 2.19 -0.10
C ARG A 40 5.44 2.21 0.97
N PHE A 41 4.33 2.92 0.75
CA PHE A 41 3.22 2.92 1.70
C PHE A 41 2.65 1.52 1.92
N CYS A 42 2.44 0.75 0.85
CA CYS A 42 1.98 -0.64 0.97
C CYS A 42 2.93 -1.48 1.84
N ARG A 43 4.24 -1.31 1.69
CA ARG A 43 5.26 -2.01 2.48
C ARG A 43 5.21 -1.61 3.95
N GLU A 44 5.15 -0.32 4.24
CA GLU A 44 5.11 0.20 5.62
C GLU A 44 3.84 -0.24 6.36
N ILE A 45 2.67 -0.14 5.72
CA ILE A 45 1.40 -0.61 6.29
C ILE A 45 1.51 -2.11 6.66
N ARG A 46 2.05 -2.95 5.78
CA ARG A 46 2.25 -4.38 6.08
C ARG A 46 3.22 -4.59 7.25
N GLN A 47 4.27 -3.77 7.35
CA GLN A 47 5.23 -3.86 8.44
C GLN A 47 4.58 -3.50 9.79
N ILE A 48 3.84 -2.39 9.85
CA ILE A 48 3.09 -1.96 11.03
C ILE A 48 2.10 -3.05 11.44
N ASN A 49 1.28 -3.55 10.51
CA ASN A 49 0.30 -4.61 10.80
C ASN A 49 0.96 -5.90 11.32
N ARG A 50 2.12 -6.29 10.78
CA ARG A 50 2.89 -7.44 11.28
C ARG A 50 3.41 -7.20 12.70
N GLN A 51 3.93 -6.01 13.00
CA GLN A 51 4.41 -5.66 14.33
C GLN A 51 3.28 -5.61 15.36
N SER A 52 2.13 -5.06 15.00
CA SER A 52 0.93 -5.02 15.84
C SER A 52 0.35 -6.42 16.09
N ASN A 53 0.30 -7.28 15.07
CA ASN A 53 -0.25 -8.63 15.20
C ASN A 53 0.75 -9.63 15.82
N GLY A 54 2.06 -9.39 15.72
CA GLY A 54 3.10 -10.23 16.34
C GLY A 54 3.07 -10.24 17.87
N LYS A 55 2.25 -9.38 18.51
CA LYS A 55 1.99 -9.39 19.95
C LYS A 55 0.80 -10.29 20.36
N LYS A 56 0.06 -10.90 19.42
CA LYS A 56 -0.95 -11.91 19.75
C LYS A 56 -0.32 -13.31 19.73
N LYS A 57 0.44 -13.63 20.77
CA LYS A 57 0.58 -15.03 21.22
C LYS A 57 -0.56 -15.27 22.21
N TYR A 58 -1.56 -16.04 21.80
CA TYR A 58 -2.54 -16.58 22.74
C TYR A 58 -1.75 -17.47 23.73
N PHE A 59 -1.83 -17.13 25.01
CA PHE A 59 -1.56 -18.07 26.11
C PHE A 59 -2.76 -19.00 26.25
#